data_AF-D8U4V9-F1
#
_entry.id   AF-D8U4V9-F1
#
_cell.length_a   1.000
_cell.length_b   1.000
_cell.length_c   1.000
_cell.angle_alpha   90.00
_cell.angle_beta   90.00
_cell.angle_gamma   90.00
#
_symmetry.space_group_name_H-M   'P 1'
#
loop_
_entity.id
_entity.type
_entity.pdbx_description
1 polymer ?
#
loop_
_entity_poly.entity_id
_entity_poly.type
_entity_poly.pdbx_seq_one_letter_code
_entity_poly.pdbx_strand_id
1 'polypeptide(L)'
;MMDPFGNYLVQKLLDRCSEQQRLEVSERGELVTVALNTHGTRAVQKLIETLSSREQRAIAIEALRPGVVSLIKDLNGNHVVQRCLQRLGPEDSQFIYDAAVAQCVEVATHRHGCCVLQRCIDFATPAQKQALVQEIANHALVLSQDAFGNYVVQYVLELGHLETCTQVVSALRGSFSSLSLQKFSSNVVERCLKLGGMDAEREAIVRELIAPTSLSRLLQDGFGNYVIQSALSVTSGQIHNMLVEAIRPYLPTLRGTPHGKRIVQRINGKA
;
A
#
# COMPACT_ATOMS: atom_id res chain seq x y z
N MET A 1 -26.51 -7.65 19.12
CA MET A 1 -25.77 -7.00 18.01
C MET A 1 -25.45 -7.95 16.85
N MET A 2 -25.15 -9.23 17.08
CA MET A 2 -24.72 -10.17 16.04
C MET A 2 -25.86 -10.93 15.35
N ASP A 3 -27.10 -10.77 15.80
CA ASP A 3 -28.26 -11.43 15.21
C ASP A 3 -28.58 -10.88 13.79
N PRO A 4 -28.93 -11.73 12.80
CA PRO A 4 -29.22 -11.30 11.43
C PRO A 4 -30.30 -10.24 11.28
N PHE A 5 -31.26 -10.16 12.21
CA PHE A 5 -32.33 -9.16 12.21
C PHE A 5 -32.20 -8.18 13.38
N GLY A 6 -31.82 -8.67 14.55
CA GLY A 6 -31.64 -7.87 15.76
C GLY A 6 -30.55 -6.80 15.62
N ASN A 7 -29.57 -6.98 14.73
CA ASN A 7 -28.58 -5.92 14.43
C ASN A 7 -29.24 -4.64 13.89
N TYR A 8 -30.33 -4.73 13.11
CA TYR A 8 -31.03 -3.56 12.58
C TYR A 8 -31.75 -2.80 13.69
N LEU A 9 -32.38 -3.52 14.62
CA LEU A 9 -33.00 -2.91 15.80
C LEU A 9 -31.95 -2.17 16.63
N VAL A 10 -30.81 -2.80 16.92
CA VAL A 10 -29.74 -2.14 17.68
C VAL A 10 -29.23 -0.88 16.96
N GLN A 11 -29.03 -0.94 15.64
CA GLN A 11 -28.64 0.25 14.87
C GLN A 11 -29.64 1.41 15.01
N LYS A 12 -30.95 1.13 14.96
CA LYS A 12 -32.00 2.15 15.16
C LYS A 12 -32.09 2.63 16.60
N LEU A 13 -31.83 1.77 17.58
CA LEU A 13 -31.77 2.16 18.97
C LEU A 13 -30.60 3.12 19.22
N LEU A 14 -29.42 2.85 18.63
CA LEU A 14 -28.25 3.73 18.77
C LEU A 14 -28.51 5.16 18.28
N ASP A 15 -29.38 5.36 17.28
CA ASP A 15 -29.83 6.70 16.84
C ASP A 15 -30.67 7.44 17.88
N ARG A 16 -31.25 6.73 18.85
CA ARG A 16 -32.19 7.26 19.85
C ARG A 16 -31.67 7.15 21.28
N CYS A 17 -30.62 6.37 21.52
CA CYS A 17 -30.04 6.16 22.84
C CYS A 17 -29.42 7.44 23.41
N SER A 18 -29.61 7.63 24.71
CA SER A 18 -28.89 8.64 25.48
C SER A 18 -27.38 8.36 25.46
N GLU A 19 -26.58 9.34 25.89
CA GLU A 19 -25.13 9.14 25.97
C GLU A 19 -24.77 8.00 26.93
N GLN A 20 -25.46 7.92 28.08
CA GLN A 20 -25.27 6.86 29.07
C GLN A 20 -25.63 5.47 28.53
N GLN A 21 -26.73 5.35 27.77
CA GLN A 21 -27.10 4.07 27.15
C GLN A 21 -26.08 3.61 26.10
N ARG A 22 -25.55 4.55 25.30
CA ARG A 22 -24.48 4.26 24.33
C ARG A 22 -23.19 3.83 25.04
N LEU A 23 -22.90 4.40 26.20
CA LEU A 23 -21.75 4.04 27.03
C LEU A 23 -21.87 2.60 27.56
N GLU A 24 -23.03 2.21 28.09
CA GLU A 24 -23.29 0.84 28.56
C GLU A 24 -23.11 -0.21 27.44
N VAL A 25 -23.51 0.13 26.20
CA VAL A 25 -23.30 -0.73 25.03
C VAL A 25 -21.81 -0.89 24.71
N SER A 26 -21.01 0.18 24.83
CA SER A 26 -19.57 0.14 24.59
C SER A 26 -18.81 -0.64 25.66
N GLU A 27 -19.19 -0.52 26.93
CA GLU A 27 -18.51 -1.21 28.05
C GLU A 27 -18.78 -2.71 28.09
N ARG A 28 -20.03 -3.11 27.82
CA ARG A 28 -20.48 -4.51 27.94
C ARG A 28 -20.39 -5.26 26.62
N GLY A 29 -20.34 -4.54 25.50
CA GLY A 29 -20.18 -5.14 24.19
C GLY A 29 -18.74 -5.59 24.03
N GLU A 30 -18.50 -6.88 23.84
CA GLU A 30 -17.23 -7.38 23.34
C GLU A 30 -16.99 -6.84 21.92
N LEU A 31 -16.64 -5.55 21.78
CA LEU A 31 -16.74 -4.81 20.53
C LEU A 31 -15.89 -5.42 19.43
N VAL A 32 -14.73 -5.99 19.77
CA VAL A 32 -13.90 -6.75 18.84
C VAL A 32 -14.67 -7.97 18.29
N THR A 33 -15.20 -8.83 19.16
CA THR A 33 -15.99 -10.01 18.77
C THR A 33 -17.16 -9.63 17.88
N VAL A 34 -17.88 -8.57 18.25
CA VAL A 34 -19.05 -8.09 17.50
C VAL A 34 -18.64 -7.48 16.16
N ALA A 35 -17.53 -6.75 16.09
CA ALA A 35 -17.02 -6.15 14.86
C ALA A 35 -16.52 -7.19 13.83
N LEU A 36 -16.01 -8.33 14.29
CA LEU A 36 -15.60 -9.45 13.44
C LEU A 36 -16.80 -10.25 12.88
N ASN A 37 -18.00 -10.04 13.41
CA ASN A 37 -19.22 -10.72 12.96
C ASN A 37 -19.86 -10.00 11.75
N THR A 38 -20.36 -10.77 10.78
CA THR A 38 -20.99 -10.29 9.53
C THR A 38 -22.17 -9.34 9.74
N HIS A 39 -22.96 -9.53 10.80
CA HIS A 39 -24.06 -8.63 11.15
C HIS A 39 -23.63 -7.60 12.19
N GLY A 40 -22.85 -8.03 13.18
CA GLY A 40 -22.38 -7.18 14.28
C GLY A 40 -21.56 -5.97 13.82
N THR A 41 -20.75 -6.11 12.76
CA THR A 41 -19.97 -4.99 12.19
C THR A 41 -20.81 -3.77 11.86
N ARG A 42 -22.06 -3.96 11.40
CA ARG A 42 -22.97 -2.85 11.07
C ARG A 42 -23.40 -2.09 12.33
N ALA A 43 -23.67 -2.81 13.42
CA ALA A 43 -24.00 -2.22 14.70
C ALA A 43 -22.81 -1.45 15.30
N VAL A 44 -21.58 -1.99 15.21
CA VAL A 44 -20.39 -1.29 15.71
C VAL A 44 -20.05 -0.06 14.88
N GLN A 45 -20.13 -0.15 13.54
CA GLN A 45 -19.99 1.04 12.68
C GLN A 45 -21.00 2.13 13.06
N LYS A 46 -22.26 1.73 13.28
CA LYS A 46 -23.31 2.66 13.70
C LYS A 46 -23.03 3.26 15.08
N LEU A 47 -22.55 2.47 16.03
CA LEU A 47 -22.13 2.95 17.34
C LEU A 47 -21.08 4.06 17.19
N ILE A 48 -20.00 3.80 16.43
CA ILE A 48 -18.95 4.79 16.15
C ILE A 48 -19.50 6.08 15.52
N GLU A 49 -20.45 5.98 14.57
CA GLU A 49 -21.11 7.16 13.98
C GLU A 49 -21.91 8.00 15.00
N THR A 50 -22.41 7.36 16.05
CA THR A 50 -23.26 8.00 17.05
C THR A 50 -22.49 8.50 18.28
N LEU A 51 -21.18 8.29 18.40
CA LEU A 51 -20.42 8.75 19.57
C LEU A 51 -20.28 10.28 19.56
N SER A 52 -20.83 10.94 20.59
CA SER A 52 -20.84 12.41 20.69
C SER A 52 -19.84 12.94 21.72
N SER A 53 -19.68 12.25 22.85
CA SER A 53 -18.81 12.70 23.94
C SER A 53 -17.40 12.09 23.88
N ARG A 54 -16.44 12.78 24.50
CA ARG A 54 -15.05 12.30 24.65
C ARG A 54 -14.97 11.00 25.46
N GLU A 55 -15.79 10.88 26.50
CA GLU A 55 -15.83 9.70 27.36
C GLU A 55 -16.28 8.45 26.60
N GLN A 56 -17.36 8.55 25.82
CA GLN A 56 -17.82 7.44 24.99
C GLN A 56 -16.79 7.02 23.95
N ARG A 57 -16.12 7.99 23.31
CA ARG A 57 -15.02 7.70 22.36
C ARG A 57 -13.89 6.96 23.07
N ALA A 58 -13.45 7.43 24.23
CA ALA A 58 -12.39 6.78 25.00
C ALA A 58 -12.73 5.32 25.34
N ILE A 59 -13.94 5.04 25.83
CA ILE A 59 -14.38 3.68 26.17
C ILE A 59 -14.43 2.78 24.93
N ALA A 60 -15.00 3.28 23.82
CA ALA A 60 -15.05 2.51 22.58
C ALA A 60 -13.65 2.21 22.02
N ILE A 61 -12.71 3.16 22.13
CA ILE A 61 -11.31 2.98 21.74
C ILE A 61 -10.66 1.90 22.59
N GLU A 62 -10.79 1.97 23.92
CA GLU A 62 -10.21 0.96 24.82
C GLU A 62 -10.80 -0.44 24.59
N ALA A 63 -12.09 -0.54 24.27
CA ALA A 63 -12.73 -1.81 23.93
C ALA A 63 -12.27 -2.39 22.58
N LEU A 64 -11.85 -1.55 21.62
CA LEU A 64 -11.39 -1.98 20.29
C LEU A 64 -9.88 -2.21 20.21
N ARG A 65 -9.09 -1.48 21.01
CA ARG A 65 -7.62 -1.44 20.95
C ARG A 65 -6.96 -2.82 20.98
N PRO A 66 -7.34 -3.78 21.87
CA PRO A 66 -6.67 -5.08 21.93
C PRO A 66 -6.81 -5.92 20.65
N GLY A 67 -7.86 -5.68 19.88
CA GLY A 67 -8.17 -6.44 18.65
C GLY A 67 -7.90 -5.69 17.36
N VAL A 68 -7.32 -4.48 17.40
CA VAL A 68 -7.30 -3.58 16.23
C VAL A 68 -6.61 -4.20 15.02
N VAL A 69 -5.52 -4.96 15.20
CA VAL A 69 -4.82 -5.64 14.09
C VAL A 69 -5.68 -6.76 13.49
N SER A 70 -6.39 -7.53 14.32
CA SER A 70 -7.37 -8.51 13.86
C SER A 70 -8.49 -7.86 13.07
N LEU A 71 -8.98 -6.70 13.53
CA LEU A 71 -10.02 -5.94 12.84
C LEU A 71 -9.53 -5.41 11.48
N ILE A 72 -8.33 -4.84 11.41
CA ILE A 72 -7.72 -4.36 10.15
C ILE A 72 -7.70 -5.45 9.08
N LYS A 73 -7.38 -6.68 9.48
CA LYS A 73 -7.25 -7.83 8.58
C LYS A 73 -8.55 -8.59 8.34
N ASP A 74 -9.62 -8.30 9.06
CA ASP A 74 -10.86 -9.05 8.92
C ASP A 74 -11.77 -8.53 7.80
N LEU A 75 -12.55 -9.42 7.19
CA LEU A 75 -13.53 -9.08 6.13
C LEU A 75 -14.61 -8.10 6.62
N ASN A 76 -15.02 -8.19 7.88
CA ASN A 76 -16.02 -7.33 8.50
C ASN A 76 -15.39 -6.22 9.33
N GLY A 77 -14.35 -6.54 10.10
CA GLY A 77 -13.66 -5.64 11.01
C GLY A 77 -12.99 -4.45 10.31
N ASN A 78 -12.50 -4.63 9.08
CA ASN A 78 -11.82 -3.55 8.35
C ASN A 78 -12.75 -2.34 8.13
N HIS A 79 -14.06 -2.58 8.01
CA HIS A 79 -15.05 -1.52 7.87
C HIS A 79 -15.26 -0.73 9.17
N VAL A 80 -15.10 -1.37 10.33
CA VAL A 80 -15.11 -0.67 11.63
C VAL A 80 -13.89 0.22 11.77
N VAL A 81 -12.70 -0.27 11.41
CA VAL A 81 -11.46 0.52 11.43
C VAL A 81 -11.56 1.73 10.50
N GLN A 82 -12.03 1.55 9.28
CA GLN A 82 -12.28 2.66 8.35
C GLN A 82 -13.31 3.65 8.91
N ARG A 83 -14.33 3.18 9.62
CA ARG A 83 -15.32 4.05 10.26
C ARG A 83 -14.71 4.88 11.39
N CYS A 84 -13.79 4.31 12.18
CA CYS A 84 -13.03 5.05 13.18
C CYS A 84 -12.24 6.19 12.55
N LEU A 85 -11.47 5.92 11.49
CA LEU A 85 -10.69 6.94 10.76
C LEU A 85 -11.58 8.09 10.24
N GLN A 86 -12.79 7.78 9.78
CA GLN A 86 -13.73 8.76 9.25
C GLN A 86 -14.45 9.60 10.31
N ARG A 87 -14.57 9.12 11.56
CA ARG A 87 -15.51 9.70 12.55
C ARG A 87 -14.86 10.15 13.85
N LEU A 88 -13.78 9.53 14.29
CA LEU A 88 -13.14 9.84 15.58
C LEU A 88 -12.14 11.00 15.46
N GLY A 89 -11.66 11.29 14.25
CA GLY A 89 -10.54 12.22 14.05
C GLY A 89 -9.19 11.57 14.33
N PRO A 90 -8.09 12.25 14.00
CA PRO A 90 -6.75 11.64 14.01
C PRO A 90 -6.22 11.33 15.41
N GLU A 91 -6.51 12.16 16.41
CA GLU A 91 -6.04 11.96 17.79
C GLU A 91 -6.69 10.71 18.42
N ASP A 92 -8.01 10.61 18.36
CA ASP A 92 -8.75 9.45 18.88
C ASP A 92 -8.49 8.18 18.04
N SER A 93 -8.02 8.32 16.79
CA SER A 93 -7.61 7.19 15.94
C SER A 93 -6.14 6.77 16.13
N GLN A 94 -5.38 7.40 17.04
CA GLN A 94 -3.94 7.14 17.23
C GLN A 94 -3.62 5.65 17.44
N PHE A 95 -4.49 4.93 18.16
CA PHE A 95 -4.33 3.49 18.40
C PHE A 95 -4.28 2.64 17.12
N ILE A 96 -4.93 3.08 16.04
CA ILE A 96 -4.88 2.42 14.73
C ILE A 96 -3.53 2.66 14.07
N TYR A 97 -3.04 3.91 14.13
CA TYR A 97 -1.73 4.28 13.58
C TYR A 97 -0.59 3.57 14.29
N ASP A 98 -0.63 3.52 15.63
CA ASP A 98 0.39 2.83 16.43
C ASP A 98 0.46 1.34 16.07
N ALA A 99 -0.69 0.68 15.94
CA ALA A 99 -0.77 -0.72 15.55
C ALA A 99 -0.32 -0.95 14.09
N ALA A 100 -0.69 -0.05 13.18
CA ALA A 100 -0.30 -0.12 11.78
C ALA A 100 1.22 0.07 11.59
N VAL A 101 1.85 0.94 12.37
CA VAL A 101 3.32 1.07 12.38
C VAL A 101 3.95 -0.18 13.00
N ALA A 102 3.52 -0.57 14.21
CA ALA A 102 4.10 -1.69 14.94
C ALA A 102 4.01 -3.03 14.20
N GLN A 103 2.97 -3.22 13.36
CA GLN A 103 2.73 -4.45 12.59
C GLN A 103 2.68 -4.17 11.07
N CYS A 104 3.49 -3.20 10.60
CA CYS A 104 3.42 -2.69 9.23
C CYS A 104 3.48 -3.79 8.17
N VAL A 105 4.44 -4.72 8.26
CA VAL A 105 4.59 -5.79 7.26
C VAL A 105 3.38 -6.72 7.25
N GLU A 106 2.91 -7.13 8.42
CA GLU A 106 1.75 -8.03 8.57
C GLU A 106 0.47 -7.38 8.02
N VAL A 107 0.26 -6.09 8.28
CA VAL A 107 -0.89 -5.35 7.78
C VAL A 107 -0.79 -5.13 6.26
N ALA A 108 0.36 -4.67 5.77
CA ALA A 108 0.57 -4.32 4.37
C ALA A 108 0.49 -5.53 3.41
N THR A 109 0.85 -6.72 3.89
CA THR A 109 0.80 -7.97 3.11
C THR A 109 -0.54 -8.71 3.24
N HIS A 110 -1.52 -8.11 3.91
CA HIS A 110 -2.86 -8.67 4.04
C HIS A 110 -3.85 -8.07 3.02
N ARG A 111 -4.71 -8.91 2.42
CA ARG A 111 -5.69 -8.52 1.38
C ARG A 111 -6.62 -7.35 1.76
N HIS A 112 -6.96 -7.23 3.04
CA HIS A 112 -7.76 -6.13 3.59
C HIS A 112 -6.88 -5.07 4.25
N GLY A 113 -5.75 -5.50 4.83
CA GLY A 113 -4.87 -4.63 5.58
C GLY A 113 -4.16 -3.61 4.68
N CYS A 114 -3.78 -3.99 3.46
CA CYS A 114 -3.17 -3.07 2.50
C CYS A 114 -4.10 -1.89 2.15
N CYS A 115 -5.40 -2.16 2.00
CA CYS A 115 -6.41 -1.13 1.74
C CYS A 115 -6.62 -0.23 2.97
N VAL A 116 -6.68 -0.81 4.16
CA VAL A 116 -6.81 -0.04 5.41
C VAL A 116 -5.57 0.83 5.65
N LEU A 117 -4.38 0.33 5.37
CA LEU A 117 -3.13 1.08 5.51
C LEU A 117 -3.10 2.31 4.59
N GLN A 118 -3.54 2.17 3.33
CA GLN A 118 -3.71 3.32 2.43
C GLN A 118 -4.73 4.33 2.97
N ARG A 119 -5.86 3.86 3.53
CA ARG A 119 -6.83 4.74 4.20
C ARG A 119 -6.23 5.43 5.42
N CYS A 120 -5.39 4.76 6.21
CA CYS A 120 -4.67 5.41 7.31
C CYS A 120 -3.84 6.57 6.76
N ILE A 121 -3.10 6.38 5.66
CA ILE A 121 -2.33 7.46 5.03
C ILE A 121 -3.23 8.62 4.55
N ASP A 122 -4.40 8.33 3.99
CA ASP A 122 -5.35 9.35 3.52
C ASP A 122 -5.87 10.25 4.67
N PHE A 123 -6.15 9.67 5.84
CA PHE A 123 -6.73 10.37 7.01
C PHE A 123 -5.69 10.85 8.03
N ALA A 124 -4.41 10.54 7.84
CA ALA A 124 -3.34 10.84 8.77
C ALA A 124 -3.02 12.34 8.86
N THR A 125 -2.65 12.80 10.06
CA THR A 125 -1.89 14.04 10.23
C THR A 125 -0.52 13.94 9.56
N PRO A 126 0.19 15.06 9.33
CA PRO A 126 1.56 15.01 8.78
C PRO A 126 2.51 14.10 9.57
N ALA A 127 2.46 14.14 10.91
CA ALA A 127 3.31 13.30 11.76
C ALA A 127 2.95 11.81 11.67
N GLN A 128 1.65 11.47 11.71
CA GLN A 128 1.17 10.10 11.55
C GLN A 128 1.53 9.54 10.16
N LYS A 129 1.35 10.36 9.12
CA LYS A 129 1.69 10.01 7.75
C LYS A 129 3.17 9.73 7.60
N GLN A 130 4.02 10.61 8.16
CA GLN A 130 5.46 10.43 8.16
C GLN A 130 5.87 9.11 8.84
N ALA A 131 5.31 8.79 10.01
CA ALA A 131 5.61 7.55 10.71
C ALA A 131 5.23 6.30 9.88
N LEU A 132 4.02 6.28 9.31
CA LEU A 132 3.58 5.17 8.44
C LEU A 132 4.47 5.01 7.20
N VAL A 133 4.72 6.12 6.52
CA VAL A 133 5.48 6.14 5.27
C VAL A 133 6.94 5.74 5.51
N GLN A 134 7.54 6.20 6.61
CA GLN A 134 8.89 5.80 7.00
C GLN A 134 8.97 4.30 7.27
N GLU A 135 7.99 3.74 7.98
CA GLU A 135 7.97 2.30 8.26
C GLU A 135 7.77 1.48 6.98
N ILE A 136 6.91 1.92 6.07
CA ILE A 136 6.75 1.28 4.75
C ILE A 136 8.06 1.33 3.95
N ALA A 137 8.77 2.47 3.97
CA ALA A 137 10.04 2.62 3.28
C ALA A 137 11.13 1.69 3.87
N ASN A 138 11.17 1.54 5.20
CA ASN A 138 12.08 0.62 5.89
C ASN A 138 11.90 -0.85 5.43
N HIS A 139 10.66 -1.24 5.10
CA HIS A 139 10.32 -2.59 4.64
C HIS A 139 10.08 -2.67 3.13
N ALA A 140 10.49 -1.67 2.34
CA ALA A 140 10.14 -1.56 0.93
C ALA A 140 10.52 -2.81 0.12
N LEU A 141 11.66 -3.44 0.39
CA LEU A 141 12.13 -4.62 -0.34
C LEU A 141 11.22 -5.84 -0.17
N VAL A 142 10.81 -6.15 1.06
CA VAL A 142 9.91 -7.28 1.32
C VAL A 142 8.51 -6.99 0.81
N LEU A 143 8.02 -5.76 1.04
CA LEU A 143 6.68 -5.35 0.61
C LEU A 143 6.54 -5.32 -0.91
N SER A 144 7.57 -4.89 -1.64
CA SER A 144 7.54 -4.83 -3.10
C SER A 144 7.32 -6.19 -3.76
N GLN A 145 7.78 -7.26 -3.13
CA GLN A 145 7.69 -8.63 -3.65
C GLN A 145 6.36 -9.31 -3.31
N ASP A 146 5.61 -8.77 -2.34
CA ASP A 146 4.34 -9.33 -1.89
C ASP A 146 3.17 -8.99 -2.83
N ALA A 147 2.18 -9.88 -2.90
CA ALA A 147 1.01 -9.75 -3.78
C ALA A 147 0.11 -8.55 -3.45
N PHE A 148 0.11 -8.09 -2.19
CA PHE A 148 -0.64 -6.93 -1.71
C PHE A 148 0.28 -5.76 -1.34
N GLY A 149 1.41 -6.06 -0.70
CA GLY A 149 2.40 -5.06 -0.25
C GLY A 149 2.93 -4.19 -1.38
N ASN A 150 3.06 -4.72 -2.60
CA ASN A 150 3.54 -3.95 -3.75
C ASN A 150 2.65 -2.74 -4.07
N TYR A 151 1.34 -2.83 -3.80
CA TYR A 151 0.42 -1.71 -4.00
C TYR A 151 0.60 -0.63 -2.92
N VAL A 152 0.97 -1.02 -1.69
CA VAL A 152 1.27 -0.08 -0.62
C VAL A 152 2.53 0.71 -0.95
N VAL A 153 3.59 0.03 -1.42
CA VAL A 153 4.84 0.71 -1.84
C VAL A 153 4.58 1.65 -3.01
N GLN A 154 3.82 1.21 -4.04
CA GLN A 154 3.45 2.07 -5.16
C GLN A 154 2.65 3.29 -4.72
N TYR A 155 1.69 3.12 -3.81
CA TYR A 155 0.89 4.21 -3.28
C TYR A 155 1.76 5.23 -2.54
N VAL A 156 2.73 4.78 -1.74
CA VAL A 156 3.71 5.67 -1.08
C VAL A 156 4.57 6.44 -2.09
N LEU A 157 5.02 5.78 -3.15
CA LEU A 157 5.76 6.43 -4.24
C LEU A 157 4.90 7.47 -4.99
N GLU A 158 3.59 7.23 -5.14
CA GLU A 158 2.64 8.14 -5.78
C GLU A 158 2.39 9.42 -4.99
N LEU A 159 2.67 9.44 -3.68
CA LEU A 159 2.61 10.68 -2.87
C LEU A 159 3.66 11.71 -3.32
N GLY A 160 4.73 11.28 -4.00
CA GLY A 160 5.74 12.16 -4.58
C GLY A 160 6.66 12.87 -3.58
N HIS A 161 6.66 12.44 -2.30
CA HIS A 161 7.58 12.98 -1.31
C HIS A 161 9.02 12.50 -1.59
N LEU A 162 9.89 13.41 -2.04
CA LEU A 162 11.23 13.07 -2.51
C LEU A 162 12.05 12.28 -1.49
N GLU A 163 12.04 12.67 -0.22
CA GLU A 163 12.77 11.97 0.84
C GLU A 163 12.35 10.50 0.95
N THR A 164 11.04 10.25 1.03
CA THR A 164 10.47 8.91 1.05
C THR A 164 10.81 8.13 -0.22
N CYS A 165 10.65 8.74 -1.39
CA CYS A 165 10.94 8.09 -2.66
C CYS A 165 12.42 7.68 -2.74
N THR A 166 13.34 8.55 -2.34
CA THR A 166 14.78 8.25 -2.28
C THR A 166 15.07 7.10 -1.31
N GLN A 167 14.43 7.08 -0.13
CA GLN A 167 14.58 5.97 0.81
C GLN A 167 14.09 4.64 0.22
N VAL A 168 12.92 4.62 -0.42
CA VAL A 168 12.38 3.42 -1.09
C VAL A 168 13.34 2.96 -2.18
N VAL A 169 13.78 3.84 -3.08
CA VAL A 169 14.74 3.46 -4.13
C VAL A 169 16.04 2.93 -3.53
N SER A 170 16.55 3.58 -2.48
CA SER A 170 17.76 3.15 -1.78
C SER A 170 17.62 1.74 -1.20
N ALA A 171 16.48 1.43 -0.59
CA ALA A 171 16.18 0.10 -0.04
C ALA A 171 16.09 -1.01 -1.11
N LEU A 172 15.80 -0.66 -2.37
CA LEU A 172 15.72 -1.61 -3.48
C LEU A 172 17.04 -1.73 -4.27
N ARG A 173 18.05 -0.90 -3.98
CA ARG A 173 19.32 -0.86 -4.71
C ARG A 173 20.04 -2.20 -4.64
N GLY A 174 20.58 -2.64 -5.78
CA GLY A 174 21.24 -3.94 -5.93
C GLY A 174 20.26 -5.10 -6.19
N SER A 175 18.94 -4.84 -6.13
CA SER A 175 17.90 -5.84 -6.37
C SER A 175 16.99 -5.52 -7.57
N PHE A 176 17.11 -4.35 -8.22
CA PHE A 176 16.28 -3.95 -9.35
C PHE A 176 16.25 -5.00 -10.48
N SER A 177 17.38 -5.62 -10.80
CA SER A 177 17.43 -6.69 -11.80
C SER A 177 16.54 -7.88 -11.41
N SER A 178 16.64 -8.34 -10.16
CA SER A 178 15.84 -9.47 -9.66
C SER A 178 14.36 -9.10 -9.52
N LEU A 179 14.07 -7.94 -8.94
CA LEU A 179 12.72 -7.43 -8.73
C LEU A 179 11.97 -7.23 -10.05
N SER A 180 12.68 -6.86 -11.13
CA SER A 180 12.10 -6.68 -12.46
C SER A 180 11.59 -7.98 -13.10
N LEU A 181 12.09 -9.13 -12.66
CA LEU A 181 11.72 -10.46 -13.15
C LEU A 181 10.54 -11.08 -12.38
N GLN A 182 10.01 -10.39 -11.38
CA GLN A 182 8.96 -10.89 -10.51
C GLN A 182 7.63 -10.17 -10.79
N LYS A 183 6.53 -10.92 -10.75
CA LYS A 183 5.17 -10.46 -11.09
C LYS A 183 4.73 -9.17 -10.38
N PHE A 184 5.09 -9.02 -9.11
CA PHE A 184 4.60 -7.93 -8.27
C PHE A 184 5.58 -6.76 -8.22
N SER A 185 6.85 -7.04 -7.88
CA SER A 185 7.86 -5.99 -7.73
C SER A 185 8.27 -5.34 -9.05
N SER A 186 8.06 -5.97 -10.21
CA SER A 186 8.33 -5.32 -11.50
C SER A 186 7.55 -4.02 -11.64
N ASN A 187 6.30 -3.98 -11.14
CA ASN A 187 5.47 -2.76 -11.15
C ASN A 187 6.05 -1.67 -10.25
N VAL A 188 6.67 -2.04 -9.13
CA VAL A 188 7.37 -1.10 -8.23
C VAL A 188 8.60 -0.53 -8.94
N VAL A 189 9.40 -1.36 -9.62
CA VAL A 189 10.56 -0.87 -10.39
C VAL A 189 10.13 0.08 -11.50
N GLU A 190 9.07 -0.26 -12.24
CA GLU A 190 8.49 0.66 -13.22
C GLU A 190 8.05 1.99 -12.60
N ARG A 191 7.49 1.95 -11.39
CA ARG A 191 7.09 3.16 -10.66
C ARG A 191 8.30 4.00 -10.29
N CYS A 192 9.35 3.40 -9.74
CA CYS A 192 10.60 4.08 -9.39
C CYS A 192 11.22 4.79 -10.60
N LEU A 193 11.24 4.15 -11.77
CA LEU A 193 11.75 4.74 -13.01
C LEU A 193 10.98 6.01 -13.41
N LYS A 194 9.67 6.05 -13.16
CA LYS A 194 8.75 7.13 -13.57
C LYS A 194 8.69 8.30 -12.58
N LEU A 195 9.43 8.25 -11.46
CA LEU A 195 9.45 9.33 -10.48
C LEU A 195 10.11 10.60 -11.05
N GLY A 196 9.47 11.75 -10.84
CA GLY A 196 9.99 13.06 -11.21
C GLY A 196 11.02 13.58 -10.21
N GLY A 197 12.01 14.34 -10.68
CA GLY A 197 13.04 14.94 -9.81
C GLY A 197 14.07 13.94 -9.25
N MET A 198 14.12 12.72 -9.79
CA MET A 198 14.95 11.61 -9.30
C MET A 198 15.87 11.06 -10.40
N ASP A 199 16.54 11.95 -11.14
CA ASP A 199 17.33 11.57 -12.30
C ASP A 199 18.55 10.70 -11.93
N ALA A 200 19.19 10.98 -10.80
CA ALA A 200 20.34 10.20 -10.30
C ALA A 200 19.93 8.77 -9.88
N GLU A 201 18.79 8.65 -9.19
CA GLU A 201 18.19 7.37 -8.83
C GLU A 201 17.75 6.58 -10.05
N ARG A 202 17.07 7.23 -11.00
CA ARG A 202 16.71 6.61 -12.29
C ARG A 202 17.95 6.11 -13.00
N GLU A 203 19.05 6.87 -12.94
CA GLU A 203 20.31 6.45 -13.51
C GLU A 203 20.90 5.22 -12.84
N ALA A 204 20.90 5.17 -11.52
CA ALA A 204 21.35 4.00 -10.78
C ALA A 204 20.53 2.74 -11.14
N ILE A 205 19.21 2.87 -11.26
CA ILE A 205 18.32 1.77 -11.66
C ILE A 205 18.72 1.27 -13.07
N VAL A 206 18.83 2.16 -14.05
CA VAL A 206 19.15 1.78 -15.43
C VAL A 206 20.51 1.09 -15.52
N ARG A 207 21.53 1.61 -14.81
CA ARG A 207 22.87 0.99 -14.77
C ARG A 207 22.83 -0.45 -14.24
N GLU A 208 21.97 -0.72 -13.26
CA GLU A 208 21.78 -2.07 -12.75
C GLU A 208 21.08 -2.97 -13.78
N LEU A 209 20.03 -2.47 -14.45
CA LEU A 209 19.26 -3.23 -15.44
C LEU A 209 20.09 -3.62 -16.68
N ILE A 210 21.05 -2.78 -17.08
CA ILE A 210 21.92 -3.05 -18.25
C ILE A 210 23.13 -3.92 -17.93
N ALA A 211 23.26 -4.39 -16.68
CA ALA A 211 24.33 -5.31 -16.32
C ALA A 211 24.30 -6.55 -17.25
N PRO A 212 25.44 -6.96 -17.85
CA PRO A 212 25.48 -8.06 -18.82
C PRO A 212 24.88 -9.37 -18.30
N THR A 213 24.96 -9.61 -16.99
CA THR A 213 24.43 -10.79 -16.29
C THR A 213 22.90 -10.84 -16.25
N SER A 214 22.22 -9.70 -16.34
CA SER A 214 20.77 -9.58 -16.13
C SER A 214 20.01 -9.19 -17.39
N LEU A 215 20.59 -8.34 -18.24
CA LEU A 215 19.89 -7.67 -19.34
C LEU A 215 19.26 -8.67 -20.33
N SER A 216 19.99 -9.71 -20.73
CA SER A 216 19.50 -10.73 -21.66
C SER A 216 18.25 -11.45 -21.17
N ARG A 217 18.18 -11.71 -19.85
CA ARG A 217 17.05 -12.32 -19.17
C ARG A 217 15.88 -11.34 -19.08
N LEU A 218 16.14 -10.09 -18.67
CA LEU A 218 15.12 -9.04 -18.57
C LEU A 218 14.40 -8.79 -19.91
N LEU A 219 15.15 -8.75 -21.02
CA LEU A 219 14.59 -8.50 -22.35
C LEU A 219 13.62 -9.58 -22.83
N GLN A 220 13.76 -10.81 -22.34
CA GLN A 220 12.98 -11.99 -22.75
C GLN A 220 11.95 -12.43 -21.70
N ASP A 221 12.05 -11.92 -20.47
CA ASP A 221 11.18 -12.27 -19.36
C ASP A 221 9.78 -11.66 -19.50
N GLY A 222 8.76 -12.38 -18.99
CA GLY A 222 7.35 -11.96 -19.07
C GLY A 222 7.02 -10.66 -18.34
N PHE A 223 7.81 -10.27 -17.34
CA PHE A 223 7.68 -9.03 -16.58
C PHE A 223 8.81 -8.05 -16.89
N GLY A 224 10.05 -8.54 -16.93
CA GLY A 224 11.26 -7.73 -17.14
C GLY A 224 11.22 -6.90 -18.43
N ASN A 225 10.60 -7.42 -19.49
CA ASN A 225 10.48 -6.70 -20.76
C ASN A 225 9.69 -5.38 -20.61
N TYR A 226 8.72 -5.32 -19.69
CA TYR A 226 7.95 -4.12 -19.41
C TYR A 226 8.78 -3.08 -18.65
N VAL A 227 9.65 -3.53 -17.74
CA VAL A 227 10.58 -2.64 -17.02
C VAL A 227 11.56 -1.99 -18.00
N ILE A 228 12.17 -2.76 -18.92
CA ILE A 228 13.08 -2.21 -19.94
C ILE A 228 12.35 -1.23 -20.86
N GLN A 229 11.13 -1.56 -21.29
CA GLN A 229 10.28 -0.66 -22.04
C GLN A 229 10.03 0.64 -21.28
N SER A 230 9.65 0.57 -20.00
CA SER A 230 9.44 1.73 -19.13
C SER A 230 10.71 2.57 -19.02
N ALA A 231 11.87 1.96 -18.78
CA ALA A 231 13.16 2.66 -18.78
C ALA A 231 13.43 3.40 -20.09
N LEU A 232 13.21 2.77 -21.25
CA LEU A 232 13.35 3.42 -22.56
C LEU A 232 12.41 4.62 -22.74
N SER A 233 11.21 4.59 -22.14
CA SER A 233 10.23 5.68 -22.29
C SER A 233 10.48 6.90 -21.39
N VAL A 234 11.25 6.76 -20.30
CA VAL A 234 11.48 7.84 -19.33
C VAL A 234 12.92 8.36 -19.33
N THR A 235 13.83 7.68 -20.04
CA THR A 235 15.23 8.07 -20.15
C THR A 235 15.46 8.91 -21.39
N SER A 236 16.39 9.87 -21.30
CA SER A 236 16.83 10.70 -22.42
C SER A 236 18.36 10.92 -22.35
N GLY A 237 18.96 11.51 -23.39
CA GLY A 237 20.37 11.88 -23.41
C GLY A 237 21.34 10.69 -23.26
N GLN A 238 22.42 10.88 -22.50
CA GLN A 238 23.50 9.90 -22.35
C GLN A 238 23.01 8.55 -21.82
N ILE A 239 22.13 8.57 -20.82
CA ILE A 239 21.66 7.34 -20.20
C ILE A 239 20.74 6.52 -21.12
N HIS A 240 19.89 7.21 -21.90
CA HIS A 240 19.08 6.54 -22.91
C HIS A 240 19.97 5.87 -23.95
N ASN A 241 21.00 6.58 -24.43
CA ASN A 241 21.95 6.01 -25.39
C ASN A 241 22.67 4.80 -24.81
N MET A 242 23.10 4.85 -23.55
CA MET A 242 23.70 3.69 -22.87
C MET A 242 22.75 2.48 -22.83
N LEU A 243 21.48 2.71 -22.49
CA LEU A 243 20.46 1.66 -22.49
C LEU A 243 20.26 1.05 -23.89
N VAL A 244 20.15 1.89 -24.92
CA VAL A 244 20.01 1.44 -26.31
C VAL A 244 21.23 0.64 -26.78
N GLU A 245 22.44 1.12 -26.51
CA GLU A 245 23.68 0.43 -26.90
C GLU A 245 23.82 -0.92 -26.19
N ALA A 246 23.43 -1.02 -24.91
CA ALA A 246 23.43 -2.28 -24.19
C ALA A 246 22.44 -3.31 -24.78
N ILE A 247 21.31 -2.85 -25.32
CA ILE A 247 20.29 -3.72 -25.93
C ILE A 247 20.67 -4.14 -27.36
N ARG A 248 21.43 -3.30 -28.08
CA ARG A 248 21.77 -3.49 -29.52
C ARG A 248 22.25 -4.91 -29.89
N PRO A 249 23.14 -5.58 -29.12
CA PRO A 249 23.59 -6.93 -29.42
C PRO A 249 22.48 -8.00 -29.39
N TYR A 250 21.40 -7.76 -28.64
CA TYR A 250 20.29 -8.69 -28.46
C TYR A 250 19.18 -8.52 -29.52
N LEU A 251 19.20 -7.43 -30.31
CA LEU A 251 18.17 -7.13 -31.30
C LEU A 251 17.92 -8.25 -32.33
N PRO A 252 18.93 -8.95 -32.87
CA PRO A 252 18.70 -10.05 -33.82
C PRO A 252 17.80 -11.14 -33.24
N THR A 253 18.02 -11.52 -31.98
CA THR A 253 17.24 -12.54 -31.27
C THR A 253 15.86 -12.04 -30.86
N LEU A 254 15.74 -10.75 -30.50
CA LEU A 254 14.49 -10.15 -30.04
C LEU A 254 13.44 -9.95 -31.14
N ARG A 255 13.85 -9.72 -32.40
CA ARG A 255 12.90 -9.44 -33.51
C ARG A 255 11.87 -10.54 -33.73
N GLY A 256 12.18 -11.79 -33.34
CA GLY A 256 11.29 -12.94 -33.45
C GLY A 256 10.23 -13.04 -32.34
N THR A 257 10.36 -12.30 -31.23
CA THR A 257 9.48 -12.43 -30.06
C THR A 257 8.44 -11.31 -29.97
N PRO A 258 7.25 -11.54 -29.39
CA PRO A 258 6.26 -10.49 -29.17
C PRO A 258 6.79 -9.32 -28.32
N HIS A 259 7.58 -9.62 -27.29
CA HIS A 259 8.20 -8.63 -26.41
C HIS A 259 9.26 -7.79 -27.13
N GLY A 260 10.12 -8.46 -27.91
CA GLY A 260 11.22 -7.80 -28.61
C GLY A 260 10.76 -6.82 -29.69
N LYS A 261 9.63 -7.08 -30.37
CA LYS A 261 9.05 -6.12 -31.32
C LYS A 261 8.71 -4.78 -30.68
N ARG A 262 8.13 -4.78 -29.48
CA ARG A 262 7.79 -3.54 -28.73
C ARG A 262 9.04 -2.78 -28.28
N ILE A 263 10.06 -3.50 -27.82
CA ILE A 263 11.35 -2.91 -27.44
C ILE A 263 12.01 -2.24 -28.65
N VAL A 264 12.05 -2.91 -29.80
CA VAL A 264 12.59 -2.37 -31.06
C VAL A 264 11.83 -1.13 -31.51
N GLN A 265 10.49 -1.11 -31.40
CA GLN A 265 9.67 0.06 -31.73
C GLN A 265 10.05 1.28 -30.88
N ARG A 266 10.21 1.10 -29.56
CA ARG A 266 10.61 2.17 -28.64
C ARG A 266 12.02 2.71 -28.94
N ILE A 267 12.98 1.84 -29.22
CA ILE A 267 14.35 2.25 -29.58
C ILE A 267 14.34 3.12 -30.86
N ASN A 268 13.50 2.78 -31.83
CA ASN A 268 13.43 3.51 -33.10
C ASN A 268 12.60 4.80 -33.05
N GLY A 269 12.15 5.23 -31.86
CA GLY A 269 11.35 6.45 -31.70
C GLY A 269 9.96 6.39 -32.36
N LYS A 270 9.47 5.19 -32.70
CA LYS A 270 8.11 4.99 -33.22
C LYS A 270 7.20 4.62 -32.05
N ALA A 271 6.78 5.63 -31.30
CA ALA A 271 5.70 5.53 -30.32
C ALA A 271 4.35 5.80 -31.00
#